data_AF-A0A661SGU0-F1
#
_entry.id   AF-A0A661SGU0-F1
#
_cell.length_a   1.000
_cell.length_b   1.000
_cell.length_c   1.000
_cell.angle_alpha   90.00
_cell.angle_beta   90.00
_cell.angle_gamma   90.00
#
_symmetry.space_group_name_H-M   'P 1'
#
loop_
_entity.id
_entity.type
_entity.pdbx_description
1 polymer ?
#
loop_
_entity_poly.entity_id
_entity_poly.type
_entity_poly.pdbx_seq_one_letter_code
_entity_poly.pdbx_strand_id
1 'polypeptide(L)'
;MARHKDLKQLGKLIAYVLGRRPDEFGLVPDDEGFVRQKDLVKAISEEPGWGFVRRSHIHEVLITCPDNPFIAEDDRIKVAHPGLAINRVKGVVPPKLVYHCVRRKAYPVVCRKGIIPMGQPHVFLATTKELAIRMGKRRDPDPVLLSVYCKRAFDSGVNFSRQGELIYVVDHIPIKYFVGPPLPKEKKETGERHKESSLIPDMLPGSFMLDMERSEALQHQRLKRKGRKREIAWKKTRRVKRKQGWLKAQS
;
A
#
# COMPACT_ATOMS: atom_id res chain seq x y z
N MET A 1 -24.98 16.63 24.71
CA MET A 1 -25.43 17.42 23.53
C MET A 1 -24.35 17.59 22.45
N ALA A 2 -23.04 17.59 22.77
CA ALA A 2 -21.95 17.76 21.77
C ALA A 2 -21.89 16.62 20.71
N ARG A 3 -21.83 15.34 21.13
CA ARG A 3 -21.75 14.19 20.19
C ARG A 3 -22.85 14.15 19.11
N HIS A 4 -24.08 14.53 19.47
CA HIS A 4 -25.21 14.48 18.55
C HIS A 4 -25.16 15.60 17.49
N LYS A 5 -24.48 16.72 17.80
CA LYS A 5 -24.23 17.82 16.86
C LYS A 5 -23.19 17.40 15.83
N ASP A 6 -22.15 16.67 16.26
CA ASP A 6 -21.10 16.13 15.40
C ASP A 6 -21.66 15.08 14.41
N LEU A 7 -22.59 14.21 14.86
CA LEU A 7 -23.23 13.21 13.99
C LEU A 7 -24.15 13.83 12.94
N LYS A 8 -24.93 14.86 13.29
CA LYS A 8 -25.76 15.57 12.30
C LYS A 8 -24.90 16.30 11.27
N GLN A 9 -23.78 16.88 11.69
CA GLN A 9 -22.81 17.49 10.77
C GLN A 9 -22.13 16.45 9.88
N LEU A 10 -21.77 15.29 10.44
CA LEU A 10 -21.21 14.16 9.68
C LEU A 10 -22.21 13.66 8.62
N GLY A 11 -23.48 13.51 8.97
CA GLY A 11 -24.53 13.14 8.03
C GLY A 11 -24.68 14.14 6.89
N LYS A 12 -24.66 15.45 7.18
CA LYS A 12 -24.67 16.50 6.15
C LYS A 12 -23.45 16.44 5.23
N LEU A 13 -22.27 16.19 5.81
CA LEU A 13 -21.03 16.03 5.05
C LEU A 13 -21.10 14.79 4.13
N ILE A 14 -21.54 13.63 4.64
CA ILE A 14 -21.69 12.41 3.84
C ILE A 14 -22.68 12.64 2.70
N ALA A 15 -23.80 13.32 2.95
CA ALA A 15 -24.77 13.68 1.92
C ALA A 15 -24.18 14.57 0.83
N TYR A 16 -23.35 15.55 1.20
CA TYR A 16 -22.62 16.38 0.24
C TYR A 16 -21.61 15.58 -0.57
N VAL A 17 -20.79 14.78 0.10
CA VAL A 17 -19.72 13.96 -0.50
C VAL A 17 -20.31 12.97 -1.50
N LEU A 18 -21.36 12.23 -1.13
CA LEU A 18 -21.93 11.21 -2.01
C LEU A 18 -22.88 11.77 -3.05
N GLY A 19 -23.61 12.85 -2.73
CA GLY A 19 -24.70 13.35 -3.56
C GLY A 19 -24.39 14.61 -4.38
N ARG A 20 -23.34 15.38 -4.07
CA ARG A 20 -23.07 16.63 -4.80
C ARG A 20 -21.73 16.67 -5.47
N ARG A 21 -20.67 16.33 -4.74
CA ARG A 21 -19.28 16.48 -5.22
C ARG A 21 -18.35 15.35 -4.77
N PRO A 22 -18.64 14.07 -5.08
CA PRO A 22 -17.73 12.96 -4.78
C PRO A 22 -16.34 13.15 -5.40
N ASP A 23 -16.26 13.85 -6.53
CA ASP A 23 -15.03 14.13 -7.25
C ASP A 23 -14.06 15.06 -6.50
N GLU A 24 -14.55 16.03 -5.73
CA GLU A 24 -13.73 16.87 -4.84
C GLU A 24 -12.98 16.05 -3.79
N PHE A 25 -13.60 14.96 -3.34
CA PHE A 25 -13.03 14.04 -2.39
C PHE A 25 -12.31 12.88 -3.07
N GLY A 26 -12.13 12.88 -4.40
CA GLY A 26 -11.45 11.79 -5.10
C GLY A 26 -12.19 10.45 -4.98
N LEU A 27 -13.51 10.49 -4.81
CA LEU A 27 -14.37 9.32 -4.79
C LEU A 27 -15.03 9.17 -6.15
N VAL A 28 -15.11 7.92 -6.62
CA VAL A 28 -15.74 7.59 -7.89
C VAL A 28 -16.85 6.60 -7.63
N PRO A 29 -18.12 7.03 -7.70
CA PRO A 29 -19.26 6.14 -7.66
C PRO A 29 -19.22 5.12 -8.82
N ASP A 30 -19.75 3.93 -8.57
CA ASP A 30 -20.05 2.98 -9.64
C ASP A 30 -21.29 3.41 -10.45
N ASP A 31 -21.68 2.60 -11.43
CA ASP A 31 -22.79 2.92 -12.34
C ASP A 31 -24.15 2.99 -11.63
N GLU A 32 -24.26 2.40 -10.42
CA GLU A 32 -25.44 2.46 -9.55
C GLU A 32 -25.34 3.58 -8.48
N GLY A 33 -24.23 4.33 -8.47
CA GLY A 33 -23.99 5.42 -7.53
C GLY A 33 -23.36 5.01 -6.20
N PHE A 34 -22.94 3.76 -6.05
CA PHE A 34 -22.30 3.28 -4.83
C PHE A 34 -20.82 3.62 -4.75
N VAL A 35 -20.38 3.93 -3.53
CA VAL A 35 -18.97 4.11 -3.17
C VAL A 35 -18.62 3.11 -2.06
N ARG A 36 -17.39 2.60 -2.07
CA ARG A 36 -16.88 1.73 -0.99
C ARG A 36 -16.81 2.51 0.32
N GLN A 37 -17.37 1.96 1.40
CA GLN A 37 -17.37 2.60 2.71
C GLN A 37 -15.94 2.87 3.20
N LYS A 38 -15.00 1.96 2.94
CA LYS A 38 -13.57 2.15 3.27
C LYS A 38 -12.97 3.39 2.60
N ASP A 39 -13.32 3.65 1.35
CA ASP A 39 -12.78 4.80 0.61
C ASP A 39 -13.45 6.09 1.10
N LEU A 40 -14.76 6.05 1.41
CA LEU A 40 -15.49 7.16 2.02
C LEU A 40 -14.91 7.56 3.38
N VAL A 41 -14.68 6.60 4.29
CA VAL A 41 -14.09 6.87 5.61
C VAL A 41 -12.73 7.56 5.46
N LYS A 42 -11.88 7.06 4.56
CA LYS A 42 -10.56 7.66 4.30
C LYS A 42 -10.70 9.08 3.79
N ALA A 43 -11.56 9.29 2.79
CA ALA A 43 -11.78 10.61 2.19
C ALA A 43 -12.28 11.63 3.21
N ILE A 44 -13.23 11.25 4.08
CA ILE A 44 -13.73 12.11 5.15
C ILE A 44 -12.65 12.36 6.22
N SER A 45 -11.89 11.33 6.61
CA SER A 45 -10.86 11.48 7.64
C SER A 45 -9.70 12.41 7.24
N GLU A 46 -9.53 12.66 5.95
CA GLU A 46 -8.55 13.60 5.41
C GLU A 46 -9.02 15.06 5.56
N GLU A 47 -10.30 15.30 5.83
CA GLU A 47 -10.85 16.66 5.96
C GLU A 47 -10.55 17.27 7.34
N PRO A 48 -10.33 18.61 7.41
CA PRO A 48 -10.07 19.30 8.66
C PRO A 48 -11.19 19.06 9.69
N GLY A 49 -10.80 18.62 10.89
CA GLY A 49 -11.75 18.34 11.97
C GLY A 49 -12.40 16.96 11.93
N TRP A 50 -12.18 16.15 10.88
CA TRP A 50 -12.83 14.84 10.70
C TRP A 50 -11.90 13.64 10.85
N GLY A 51 -10.65 13.84 11.27
CA GLY A 51 -9.65 12.76 11.43
C GLY A 51 -10.03 11.64 12.42
N PHE A 52 -11.02 11.86 13.28
CA PHE A 52 -11.54 10.85 14.21
C PHE A 52 -12.59 9.91 13.57
N VAL A 53 -13.08 10.22 12.37
CA VAL A 53 -14.15 9.46 11.72
C VAL A 53 -13.69 8.03 11.42
N ARG A 54 -14.58 7.09 11.72
CA ARG A 54 -14.38 5.64 11.58
C ARG A 54 -15.65 5.05 10.99
N ARG A 55 -15.58 3.81 10.51
CA ARG A 55 -16.74 3.09 9.99
C ARG A 55 -17.91 3.06 10.98
N SER A 56 -17.63 2.90 12.28
CA SER A 56 -18.64 2.92 13.35
C SER A 56 -19.45 4.22 13.38
N HIS A 57 -18.80 5.37 13.16
CA HIS A 57 -19.48 6.67 13.13
C HIS A 57 -20.41 6.80 11.91
N ILE A 58 -20.02 6.24 10.76
CA ILE A 58 -20.91 6.20 9.58
C ILE A 58 -22.13 5.33 9.87
N HIS A 59 -21.96 4.15 10.49
CA HIS A 59 -23.07 3.30 10.87
C HIS A 59 -24.00 3.98 11.89
N GLU A 60 -23.44 4.72 12.86
CA GLU A 60 -24.22 5.48 13.83
C GLU A 60 -25.09 6.56 13.17
N VAL A 61 -24.57 7.25 12.13
CA VAL A 61 -25.35 8.18 11.31
C VAL A 61 -26.49 7.46 10.59
N LEU A 62 -26.25 6.28 10.01
CA LEU A 62 -27.28 5.49 9.32
C LEU A 62 -28.42 5.05 10.24
N ILE A 63 -28.14 4.80 11.52
CA ILE A 63 -29.14 4.33 12.50
C ILE A 63 -29.87 5.51 13.16
N THR A 64 -29.14 6.58 13.49
CA THR A 64 -29.63 7.64 14.38
C THR A 64 -30.29 8.80 13.62
N CYS A 65 -30.02 8.97 12.32
CA CYS A 65 -30.65 10.01 11.52
C CYS A 65 -31.95 9.48 10.88
N PRO A 66 -33.13 9.96 11.32
CA PRO A 66 -34.42 9.50 10.78
C PRO A 66 -34.65 9.93 9.32
N ASP A 67 -34.11 11.08 8.91
CA ASP A 67 -34.19 11.59 7.53
C ASP A 67 -32.92 11.25 6.72
N ASN A 68 -32.27 10.11 7.01
CA ASN A 68 -31.04 9.79 6.32
C ASN A 68 -31.33 9.41 4.84
N PRO A 69 -30.70 10.07 3.87
CA PRO A 69 -30.94 9.79 2.46
C PRO A 69 -30.01 8.67 1.94
N PHE A 70 -29.58 7.73 2.79
CA PHE A 70 -28.49 6.81 2.46
C PHE A 70 -28.99 5.38 2.28
N ILE A 71 -28.44 4.68 1.29
CA ILE A 71 -28.61 3.25 1.12
C ILE A 71 -27.24 2.62 1.32
N ALA A 72 -27.12 1.79 2.34
CA ALA A 72 -25.91 1.01 2.62
C ALA A 72 -26.17 -0.46 2.31
N GLU A 73 -25.31 -1.04 1.49
CA GLU A 73 -25.33 -2.47 1.12
C GLU A 73 -23.94 -3.04 1.37
N ASP A 74 -23.83 -3.99 2.31
CA ASP A 74 -22.58 -4.63 2.72
C ASP A 74 -21.46 -3.62 3.06
N ASP A 75 -20.50 -3.46 2.15
CA ASP A 75 -19.33 -2.57 2.25
C ASP A 75 -19.43 -1.35 1.32
N ARG A 76 -20.62 -1.08 0.79
CA ARG A 76 -20.93 0.02 -0.13
C ARG A 76 -21.99 0.95 0.48
N ILE A 77 -21.98 2.19 0.03
CA ILE A 77 -22.94 3.22 0.42
C ILE A 77 -23.22 4.15 -0.75
N LYS A 78 -24.49 4.52 -0.94
CA LYS A 78 -24.94 5.52 -1.90
C LYS A 78 -25.97 6.45 -1.27
N VAL A 79 -26.28 7.53 -1.97
CA VAL A 79 -27.44 8.38 -1.65
C VAL A 79 -28.65 7.87 -2.44
N ALA A 80 -29.80 7.72 -1.77
CA ALA A 80 -31.05 7.23 -2.33
C ALA A 80 -31.67 8.18 -3.37
N HIS A 81 -31.37 9.47 -3.28
CA HIS A 81 -32.02 10.50 -4.09
C HIS A 81 -31.50 10.51 -5.54
N PRO A 82 -32.36 10.25 -6.55
CA PRO A 82 -31.97 10.16 -7.96
C PRO A 82 -31.38 11.47 -8.53
N GLY A 83 -31.80 12.63 -8.01
CA GLY A 83 -31.33 13.95 -8.49
C GLY A 83 -29.94 14.36 -8.00
N LEU A 84 -29.32 13.57 -7.13
CA LEU A 84 -27.98 13.79 -6.56
C LEU A 84 -26.97 12.75 -7.08
N ALA A 85 -27.38 11.81 -7.94
CA ALA A 85 -26.46 10.87 -8.54
C ALA A 85 -25.62 11.57 -9.61
N ILE A 86 -24.31 11.70 -9.39
CA ILE A 86 -23.39 12.11 -10.45
C ILE A 86 -23.29 10.96 -11.44
N ASN A 87 -23.95 11.11 -12.58
CA ASN A 87 -23.88 10.16 -13.67
C ASN A 87 -22.61 10.37 -14.49
N ARG A 88 -22.07 9.25 -15.00
CA ARG A 88 -20.92 9.27 -15.89
C ARG A 88 -21.31 9.85 -17.25
N VAL A 89 -20.65 10.92 -17.65
CA VAL A 89 -20.84 11.53 -18.99
C VAL A 89 -19.84 10.92 -19.95
N LYS A 90 -20.31 10.18 -20.97
CA LYS A 90 -19.46 9.52 -21.96
C LYS A 90 -19.07 10.48 -23.09
N GLY A 91 -17.94 10.22 -23.76
CA GLY A 91 -17.53 10.95 -24.97
C GLY A 91 -17.09 12.38 -24.74
N VAL A 92 -16.57 12.68 -23.54
CA VAL A 92 -16.15 14.04 -23.18
C VAL A 92 -14.72 14.28 -23.67
N VAL A 93 -14.49 15.41 -24.32
CA VAL A 93 -13.15 15.85 -24.71
C VAL A 93 -12.37 16.19 -23.43
N PRO A 94 -11.28 15.46 -23.11
CA PRO A 94 -10.54 15.70 -21.89
C PRO A 94 -9.61 16.93 -22.01
N PRO A 95 -9.13 17.48 -20.89
CA PRO A 95 -8.07 18.49 -20.88
C PRO A 95 -6.79 18.00 -21.57
N LYS A 96 -5.88 18.92 -21.90
CA LYS A 96 -4.59 18.57 -22.53
C LYS A 96 -3.77 17.59 -21.68
N LEU A 97 -3.82 17.76 -20.36
CA LEU A 97 -3.06 17.00 -19.40
C LEU A 97 -3.92 16.70 -18.17
N VAL A 98 -3.86 15.46 -17.70
CA VAL A 98 -4.44 15.02 -16.43
C VAL A 98 -3.43 14.14 -15.70
N TYR A 99 -3.74 13.76 -14.48
CA TYR A 99 -2.82 13.07 -13.59
C TYR A 99 -3.39 11.76 -13.08
N HIS A 100 -2.52 10.78 -12.90
CA HIS A 100 -2.87 9.51 -12.29
C HIS A 100 -1.77 9.10 -11.32
N CYS A 101 -2.14 8.45 -10.21
CA CYS A 101 -1.16 7.91 -9.28
C CYS A 101 -1.22 6.40 -9.27
N VAL A 102 -0.04 5.77 -9.40
CA VAL A 102 0.12 4.32 -9.33
C VAL A 102 0.89 3.94 -8.09
N ARG A 103 0.62 2.74 -7.57
CA ARG A 103 1.41 2.18 -6.47
C ARG A 103 2.85 2.02 -6.91
N ARG A 104 3.81 2.27 -6.00
CA ARG A 104 5.24 2.18 -6.33
C ARG A 104 5.62 0.81 -6.87
N LYS A 105 5.06 -0.26 -6.30
CA LYS A 105 5.25 -1.65 -6.75
C LYS A 105 4.64 -1.96 -8.13
N ALA A 106 3.59 -1.24 -8.52
CA ALA A 106 2.92 -1.44 -9.81
C ALA A 106 3.58 -0.65 -10.94
N TYR A 107 4.39 0.37 -10.62
CA TYR A 107 4.95 1.27 -11.60
C TYR A 107 5.80 0.58 -12.70
N PRO A 108 6.68 -0.40 -12.40
CA PRO A 108 7.42 -1.12 -13.44
C PRO A 108 6.51 -1.84 -14.45
N VAL A 109 5.37 -2.37 -13.99
CA VAL A 109 4.40 -3.06 -14.85
C VAL A 109 3.66 -2.04 -15.73
N VAL A 110 3.28 -0.90 -15.17
CA VAL A 110 2.62 0.19 -15.90
C VAL A 110 3.52 0.73 -17.00
N CYS A 111 4.82 0.89 -16.77
CA CYS A 111 5.78 1.29 -17.80
C CYS A 111 5.86 0.29 -18.98
N ARG A 112 5.58 -1.00 -18.74
CA ARG A 112 5.67 -2.06 -19.78
C ARG A 112 4.34 -2.33 -20.47
N LYS A 113 3.20 -2.15 -19.79
CA LYS A 113 1.87 -2.55 -20.29
C LYS A 113 0.93 -1.37 -20.56
N GLY A 114 1.27 -0.18 -20.09
CA GLY A 114 0.34 0.94 -20.05
C GLY A 114 -0.40 1.04 -18.73
N ILE A 115 -1.23 2.07 -18.58
CA ILE A 115 -2.10 2.20 -17.40
C ILE A 115 -3.35 1.36 -17.66
N ILE A 116 -3.48 0.29 -16.88
CA ILE A 116 -4.59 -0.66 -16.94
C ILE A 116 -5.30 -0.76 -15.59
N PRO A 117 -6.60 -1.09 -15.57
CA PRO A 117 -7.39 -1.15 -14.35
C PRO A 117 -7.08 -2.44 -13.58
N MET A 118 -6.07 -2.39 -12.71
CA MET A 118 -5.61 -3.55 -11.92
C MET A 118 -6.54 -3.83 -10.72
N GLY A 119 -7.67 -4.52 -10.97
CA GLY A 119 -8.66 -4.87 -9.94
C GLY A 119 -9.70 -3.78 -9.68
N GLN A 120 -9.88 -2.88 -10.64
CA GLN A 120 -10.92 -1.86 -10.67
C GLN A 120 -11.69 -1.98 -11.99
N PRO A 121 -12.92 -1.43 -12.08
CA PRO A 121 -13.63 -1.44 -13.36
C PRO A 121 -12.95 -0.54 -14.41
N HIS A 122 -12.40 0.61 -13.99
CA HIS A 122 -11.78 1.57 -14.88
C HIS A 122 -10.57 2.26 -14.23
N VAL A 123 -9.80 2.95 -15.05
CA VAL A 123 -8.71 3.84 -14.63
C VAL A 123 -9.28 5.23 -14.36
N PHE A 124 -8.96 5.78 -13.19
CA PHE A 124 -9.40 7.11 -12.77
C PHE A 124 -8.27 8.12 -12.90
N LEU A 125 -8.55 9.25 -13.54
CA LEU A 125 -7.61 10.33 -13.81
C LEU A 125 -8.13 11.60 -13.16
N ALA A 126 -7.28 12.31 -12.43
CA ALA A 126 -7.63 13.57 -11.79
C ALA A 126 -7.17 14.76 -12.66
N THR A 127 -7.93 15.85 -12.65
CA THR A 127 -7.56 17.10 -13.32
C THR A 127 -6.35 17.79 -12.69
N THR A 128 -6.14 17.60 -11.38
CA THR A 128 -5.07 18.25 -10.60
C THR A 128 -4.10 17.22 -10.00
N LYS A 129 -2.85 17.65 -9.76
CA LYS A 129 -1.80 16.79 -9.18
C LYS A 129 -2.12 16.45 -7.74
N GLU A 130 -2.63 17.42 -7.00
CA GLU A 130 -2.97 17.33 -5.58
C GLU A 130 -4.04 16.27 -5.37
N LEU A 131 -5.09 16.26 -6.22
CA LEU A 131 -6.16 15.26 -6.17
C LEU A 131 -5.65 13.87 -6.54
N ALA A 132 -4.81 13.75 -7.59
CA ALA A 132 -4.19 12.47 -7.96
C ALA A 132 -3.36 11.89 -6.81
N ILE A 133 -2.51 12.71 -6.19
CA ILE A 133 -1.68 12.31 -5.05
C ILE A 133 -2.55 11.93 -3.85
N ARG A 134 -3.60 12.71 -3.55
CA ARG A 134 -4.56 12.44 -2.48
C ARG A 134 -5.20 11.06 -2.67
N MET A 135 -5.73 10.78 -3.86
CA MET A 135 -6.28 9.47 -4.21
C MET A 135 -5.24 8.34 -4.14
N GLY A 136 -4.02 8.59 -4.60
CA GLY A 136 -2.90 7.64 -4.57
C GLY A 136 -2.49 7.26 -3.15
N LYS A 137 -2.37 8.25 -2.26
CA LYS A 137 -1.96 8.10 -0.85
C LYS A 137 -2.90 7.19 -0.05
N ARG A 138 -4.18 7.12 -0.43
CA ARG A 138 -5.14 6.18 0.18
C ARG A 138 -4.77 4.72 -0.03
N ARG A 139 -3.99 4.41 -1.07
CA ARG A 139 -3.62 3.05 -1.46
C ARG A 139 -2.17 2.71 -1.14
N ASP A 140 -1.27 3.67 -1.29
CA ASP A 140 0.17 3.50 -1.09
C ASP A 140 0.71 4.80 -0.48
N PRO A 141 1.47 4.77 0.63
CA PRO A 141 2.00 5.97 1.25
C PRO A 141 2.94 6.79 0.34
N ASP A 142 3.60 6.13 -0.63
CA ASP A 142 4.55 6.75 -1.56
C ASP A 142 4.14 6.45 -3.02
N PRO A 143 3.03 7.03 -3.50
CA PRO A 143 2.52 6.77 -4.84
C PRO A 143 3.33 7.49 -5.90
N VAL A 144 3.49 6.87 -7.06
CA VAL A 144 4.16 7.48 -8.22
C VAL A 144 3.15 8.29 -9.02
N LEU A 145 3.41 9.59 -9.17
CA LEU A 145 2.60 10.48 -10.01
C LEU A 145 2.96 10.33 -11.49
N LEU A 146 1.94 10.09 -12.31
CA LEU A 146 2.02 10.02 -13.76
C LEU A 146 1.24 11.19 -14.37
N SER A 147 1.80 11.79 -15.42
CA SER A 147 1.14 12.80 -16.24
C SER A 147 0.67 12.16 -17.53
N VAL A 148 -0.60 12.32 -17.88
CA VAL A 148 -1.24 11.69 -19.05
C VAL A 148 -1.59 12.78 -20.07
N TYR A 149 -1.15 12.59 -21.32
CA TYR A 149 -1.46 13.45 -22.45
C TYR A 149 -2.81 13.07 -23.07
N CYS A 150 -3.91 13.44 -22.41
CA CYS A 150 -5.24 12.99 -22.80
C CYS A 150 -5.68 13.46 -24.17
N LYS A 151 -5.32 14.67 -24.60
CA LYS A 151 -5.68 15.15 -25.95
C LYS A 151 -5.12 14.22 -27.03
N ARG A 152 -3.84 13.84 -26.91
CA ARG A 152 -3.20 12.91 -27.87
C ARG A 152 -3.82 11.52 -27.82
N ALA A 153 -4.21 11.05 -26.63
CA ALA A 153 -4.88 9.76 -26.46
C ALA A 153 -6.29 9.79 -27.08
N PHE A 154 -7.05 10.87 -26.86
CA PHE A 154 -8.38 11.07 -27.42
C PHE A 154 -8.34 11.12 -28.96
N ASP A 155 -7.40 11.90 -29.53
CA ASP A 155 -7.20 11.99 -30.98
C ASP A 155 -6.81 10.63 -31.61
N SER A 156 -6.24 9.71 -30.82
CA SER A 156 -5.91 8.34 -31.23
C SER A 156 -7.03 7.31 -31.02
N GLY A 157 -8.21 7.75 -30.56
CA GLY A 157 -9.39 6.89 -30.36
C GLY A 157 -9.59 6.34 -28.95
N VAL A 158 -8.87 6.85 -27.93
CA VAL A 158 -9.13 6.47 -26.53
C VAL A 158 -10.37 7.20 -26.03
N ASN A 159 -11.35 6.44 -25.53
CA ASN A 159 -12.59 6.99 -25.01
C ASN A 159 -12.42 7.50 -23.57
N PHE A 160 -12.78 8.76 -23.37
CA PHE A 160 -12.82 9.38 -22.05
C PHE A 160 -14.27 9.60 -21.63
N SER A 161 -14.56 9.25 -20.38
CA SER A 161 -15.79 9.62 -19.70
C SER A 161 -15.46 10.54 -18.54
N ARG A 162 -16.39 11.44 -18.19
CA ARG A 162 -16.22 12.36 -17.06
C ARG A 162 -17.14 11.94 -15.91
N GLN A 163 -16.59 11.91 -14.71
CA GLN A 163 -17.31 11.67 -13.46
C GLN A 163 -17.19 12.94 -12.60
N GLY A 164 -18.26 13.73 -12.52
CA GLY A 164 -18.21 15.05 -11.90
C GLY A 164 -17.48 16.07 -12.79
N GLU A 165 -16.66 16.92 -12.18
CA GLU A 165 -15.83 17.90 -12.91
C GLU A 165 -14.34 17.58 -12.84
N LEU A 166 -13.89 16.98 -11.75
CA LEU A 166 -12.46 16.81 -11.46
C LEU A 166 -11.90 15.44 -11.83
N ILE A 167 -12.75 14.47 -12.17
CA ILE A 167 -12.34 13.09 -12.45
C ILE A 167 -12.75 12.65 -13.85
N TYR A 168 -11.80 12.05 -14.57
CA TYR A 168 -12.01 11.37 -15.84
C TYR A 168 -11.81 9.86 -15.65
N VAL A 169 -12.57 9.10 -16.42
CA VAL A 169 -12.62 7.65 -16.38
C VAL A 169 -12.26 7.12 -17.77
N VAL A 170 -11.32 6.19 -17.82
CA VAL A 170 -10.86 5.55 -19.07
C VAL A 170 -10.67 4.05 -18.85
N ASP A 171 -10.78 3.28 -19.93
CA ASP A 171 -10.58 1.83 -19.85
C ASP A 171 -9.10 1.46 -19.80
N HIS A 172 -8.28 2.09 -20.64
CA HIS A 172 -6.84 1.88 -20.65
C HIS A 172 -6.11 3.09 -21.26
N ILE A 173 -4.84 3.27 -20.89
CA ILE A 173 -3.95 4.28 -21.50
C ILE A 173 -2.68 3.59 -22.00
N PRO A 174 -2.42 3.62 -23.32
CA PRO A 174 -1.17 3.10 -23.88
C PRO A 174 0.08 3.86 -23.39
N ILE A 175 1.23 3.19 -23.44
CA ILE A 175 2.53 3.68 -22.94
C ILE A 175 2.95 5.02 -23.56
N LYS A 176 2.54 5.26 -24.81
CA LYS A 176 2.91 6.47 -25.58
C LYS A 176 2.27 7.76 -25.04
N TYR A 177 1.24 7.65 -24.20
CA TYR A 177 0.40 8.79 -23.79
C TYR A 177 0.55 9.18 -22.32
N PHE A 178 1.54 8.64 -21.60
CA PHE A 178 1.87 9.12 -20.26
C PHE A 178 3.37 9.22 -20.03
N VAL A 179 3.75 10.05 -19.06
CA VAL A 179 5.12 10.23 -18.59
C VAL A 179 5.12 10.10 -17.08
N GLY A 180 6.11 9.36 -16.57
CA GLY A 180 6.38 9.20 -15.15
C GLY A 180 7.88 9.35 -14.87
N PRO A 181 8.27 9.37 -13.58
CA PRO A 181 9.68 9.44 -13.19
C PRO A 181 10.45 8.21 -13.72
N PRO A 182 11.71 8.33 -14.14
CA PRO A 182 12.45 7.18 -14.64
C PRO A 182 12.52 6.09 -13.56
N LEU A 183 12.29 4.83 -13.97
CA LEU A 183 12.50 3.70 -13.06
C LEU A 183 13.96 3.73 -12.59
N PRO A 184 14.23 3.53 -11.29
CA PRO A 184 15.59 3.29 -10.84
C PRO A 184 16.11 2.10 -11.64
N LYS A 185 17.25 2.26 -12.32
CA LYS A 185 17.92 1.15 -12.99
C LYS A 185 18.10 0.07 -11.94
N GLU A 186 17.43 -1.07 -12.10
CA GLU A 186 17.82 -2.29 -11.41
C GLU A 186 19.31 -2.43 -11.69
N LYS A 187 20.13 -2.39 -10.63
CA LYS A 187 21.47 -2.97 -10.72
C LYS A 187 21.20 -4.39 -11.17
N LYS A 188 21.45 -4.70 -12.44
CA LYS A 188 21.56 -6.07 -12.91
C LYS A 188 22.45 -6.73 -11.87
N GLU A 189 21.91 -7.70 -11.15
CA GLU A 189 22.72 -8.57 -10.33
C GLU A 189 23.72 -9.19 -11.30
N THR A 190 24.94 -8.66 -11.27
CA THR A 190 26.08 -9.25 -11.93
C THR A 190 26.24 -10.63 -11.32
N GLY A 191 25.84 -11.64 -12.09
CA GLY A 191 26.09 -13.04 -11.83
C GLY A 191 25.02 -13.71 -10.98
N GLU A 192 24.18 -14.49 -11.65
CA GLU A 192 23.85 -15.82 -11.16
C GLU A 192 25.16 -16.52 -10.79
N ARG A 193 25.55 -16.45 -9.52
CA ARG A 193 26.34 -17.55 -8.96
C ARG A 193 25.34 -18.67 -8.79
N HIS A 194 25.30 -19.55 -9.78
CA HIS A 194 24.92 -20.94 -9.56
C HIS A 194 25.62 -21.38 -8.28
N LYS A 195 24.88 -21.42 -7.16
CA LYS A 195 25.25 -22.32 -6.07
C LYS A 195 25.03 -23.70 -6.66
N GLU A 196 26.10 -24.33 -7.14
CA GLU A 196 26.17 -25.77 -7.17
C GLU A 196 25.64 -26.25 -5.82
N SER A 197 24.45 -26.84 -5.85
CA SER A 197 23.94 -27.62 -4.74
C SER A 197 24.94 -28.75 -4.59
N SER A 198 25.84 -28.60 -3.62
CA SER A 198 26.64 -29.69 -3.13
C SER A 198 25.64 -30.76 -2.69
N LEU A 199 25.57 -31.83 -3.48
CA LEU A 199 24.89 -33.07 -3.13
C LEU A 199 25.65 -33.65 -1.94
N ILE A 200 25.39 -33.14 -0.74
CA ILE A 200 25.72 -33.82 0.49
C ILE A 200 24.44 -34.60 0.82
N PRO A 201 24.41 -35.93 0.68
CA PRO A 201 23.25 -36.71 1.07
C PRO A 201 22.92 -36.44 2.54
N ASP A 202 21.64 -36.23 2.85
CA ASP A 202 21.15 -35.93 4.18
C ASP A 202 21.70 -36.93 5.21
N MET A 203 22.69 -36.49 6.01
CA MET A 203 23.29 -37.30 7.06
C MET A 203 22.30 -37.46 8.21
N LEU A 204 21.92 -38.69 8.50
CA LEU A 204 21.12 -39.04 9.68
C LEU A 204 21.94 -38.86 10.96
N PRO A 205 21.33 -38.44 12.09
CA PRO A 205 22.05 -38.24 13.35
C PRO A 205 22.62 -39.58 13.86
N GLY A 206 23.94 -39.72 13.83
CA GLY A 206 24.66 -40.91 14.29
C GLY A 206 25.52 -41.61 13.23
N SER A 207 25.40 -41.25 11.94
CA SER A 207 26.29 -41.79 10.90
C SER A 207 27.52 -40.90 10.70
N PHE A 208 28.72 -41.46 10.83
CA PHE A 208 29.97 -40.82 10.45
C PHE A 208 30.53 -41.55 9.23
N MET A 209 30.74 -40.85 8.11
CA MET A 209 31.46 -41.44 6.96
C MET A 209 32.97 -41.24 7.16
N LEU A 210 33.70 -42.35 7.08
CA LEU A 210 35.16 -42.35 7.07
C LEU A 210 35.65 -41.83 5.72
N ASP A 211 36.02 -40.57 5.70
CA ASP A 211 36.61 -39.91 4.54
C ASP A 211 38.12 -40.20 4.54
N MET A 212 38.57 -40.99 3.56
CA MET A 212 39.91 -41.59 3.57
C MET A 212 41.02 -40.51 3.51
N GLU A 213 40.79 -39.40 2.81
CA GLU A 213 41.68 -38.23 2.76
C GLU A 213 41.74 -37.46 4.09
N ARG A 214 40.64 -37.43 4.85
CA ARG A 214 40.59 -36.76 6.16
C ARG A 214 41.31 -37.57 7.24
N SER A 215 41.35 -38.89 7.07
CA SER A 215 42.04 -39.81 7.98
C SER A 215 43.56 -39.65 7.92
N GLU A 216 44.11 -39.44 6.72
CA GLU A 216 45.55 -39.19 6.51
C GLU A 216 45.96 -37.82 7.07
N ALA A 217 45.15 -36.77 6.88
CA ALA A 217 45.40 -35.44 7.44
C ALA A 217 45.42 -35.43 8.98
N LEU A 218 44.59 -36.26 9.63
CA LEU A 218 44.57 -36.40 11.09
C LEU A 218 45.74 -37.23 11.63
N GLN A 219 46.23 -38.22 10.86
CA GLN A 219 47.46 -38.95 11.19
C GLN A 219 48.69 -38.04 11.12
N HIS A 220 48.76 -37.14 10.12
CA HIS A 220 49.84 -36.14 10.02
C HIS A 220 49.76 -34.99 11.04
N GLN A 221 48.57 -34.68 11.57
CA GLN A 221 48.40 -33.67 12.64
C GLN A 221 48.77 -34.17 14.05
N ARG A 222 48.86 -35.49 14.27
CA ARG A 222 49.10 -36.08 15.61
C ARG A 222 50.52 -35.88 16.16
N LEU A 223 51.44 -35.31 15.39
CA LEU A 223 52.86 -35.10 15.77
C LEU A 223 53.22 -33.70 16.31
N LYS A 224 52.26 -32.78 16.53
CA LYS A 224 52.56 -31.48 17.18
C LYS A 224 51.61 -31.14 18.34
N ARG A 225 51.62 -31.97 19.39
CA ARG A 225 51.16 -31.54 20.73
C ARG A 225 52.22 -30.63 21.36
N LYS A 226 52.06 -29.31 21.24
CA LYS A 226 52.75 -28.33 22.10
C LYS A 226 51.70 -27.56 22.90
N GLY A 227 51.70 -27.82 24.22
CA GLY A 227 50.68 -27.35 25.15
C GLY A 227 50.50 -25.84 25.15
N ARG A 228 49.24 -25.40 25.13
CA ARG A 228 48.84 -24.04 25.50
C ARG A 228 47.69 -24.13 26.49
N LYS A 229 48.03 -24.03 27.78
CA LYS A 229 47.09 -23.68 28.85
C LYS A 229 46.40 -22.37 28.45
N ARG A 230 45.11 -22.41 28.16
CA ARG A 230 44.29 -21.20 28.05
C ARG A 230 43.53 -21.03 29.36
N GLU A 231 43.93 -20.04 30.13
CA GLU A 231 43.17 -19.55 31.27
C GLU A 231 41.83 -19.00 30.77
N ILE A 232 40.75 -19.51 31.35
CA ILE A 232 39.38 -19.24 30.90
C ILE A 232 38.86 -18.02 31.67
N ALA A 233 38.72 -16.90 30.97
CA ALA A 233 38.38 -15.58 31.53
C ALA A 233 37.03 -15.50 32.27
N TRP A 234 36.06 -16.41 32.01
CA TRP A 234 34.79 -16.42 32.76
C TRP A 234 34.92 -16.91 34.22
N LYS A 235 36.05 -17.55 34.59
CA LYS A 235 36.31 -17.95 35.99
C LYS A 235 36.73 -16.77 36.90
N LYS A 236 37.05 -15.59 36.36
CA LYS A 236 37.33 -14.38 37.19
C LYS A 236 36.05 -13.67 37.64
N THR A 237 34.97 -13.72 36.87
CA THR A 237 33.69 -13.05 37.21
C THR A 237 32.89 -13.75 38.31
N ARG A 238 33.23 -15.01 38.65
CA ARG A 238 32.62 -15.74 39.78
C ARG A 238 33.29 -15.50 41.14
N ARG A 239 34.54 -14.99 41.18
CA ARG A 239 35.26 -14.67 42.43
C ARG A 239 34.94 -13.27 43.00
N VAL A 240 34.49 -12.33 42.16
CA VAL A 240 34.13 -10.97 42.61
C VAL A 240 32.76 -10.94 43.31
N LYS A 241 31.79 -11.76 42.87
CA LYS A 241 30.47 -11.86 43.53
C LYS A 241 30.47 -12.61 44.87
N ARG A 242 31.55 -13.32 45.22
CA ARG A 242 31.67 -14.03 46.52
C ARG A 242 32.30 -13.16 47.63
N LYS A 243 32.96 -12.04 47.29
CA LYS A 243 33.51 -11.07 48.27
C LYS A 243 32.54 -9.95 48.66
N GLN A 244 31.52 -9.65 47.85
CA GLN A 244 30.46 -8.70 48.21
C GLN A 244 29.33 -9.33 49.07
N GLY A 245 29.29 -10.67 49.18
CA GLY A 245 28.36 -11.38 50.06
C GLY A 245 28.84 -11.59 51.50
N TRP A 246 30.12 -11.36 51.79
CA TRP A 246 30.71 -11.54 53.14
C TRP A 246 30.78 -10.23 53.97
N LEU A 247 30.57 -9.07 53.36
CA LEU A 247 30.52 -7.76 54.04
C LEU A 247 29.09 -7.33 54.45
N LYS A 248 28.08 -8.18 54.24
CA LYS A 248 26.68 -7.95 54.64
C LYS A 248 26.15 -8.95 55.67
N ALA A 249 27.03 -9.76 56.27
CA ALA A 249 26.67 -10.76 57.30
C ALA A 249 27.40 -10.53 58.65
N GLN A 250 27.91 -9.32 58.87
CA GLN A 250 28.54 -8.91 60.14
C GLN A 250 28.11 -7.50 60.58
N SER A 251 26.93 -7.05 60.16
CA SER A 251 26.26 -5.86 60.68
C SER A 251 24.87 -6.23 61.17
#